data_AF-A0A9D4WVE2-F1
#
_entry.id   AF-A0A9D4WVE2-F1
#
_cell.length_a   1.000
_cell.length_b   1.000
_cell.length_c   1.000
_cell.angle_alpha   90.00
_cell.angle_beta   90.00
_cell.angle_gamma   90.00
#
_symmetry.space_group_name_H-M   'P 1'
#
loop_
_entity.id
_entity.type
_entity.pdbx_description
1 polymer ?
#
loop_
_entity_poly.entity_id
_entity_poly.type
_entity_poly.pdbx_seq_one_letter_code
_entity_poly.pdbx_strand_id
1 'polypeptide(L)'
;MVKICCIGAGYVGGPTMAVIALKCPSIEVAVVDISVSRITARNSDQLPIYEPGLDDVVKQCRGRNLFFRTDVEKHVFEADIVFVSVNTPTKTQGLGADKAADLTYWESAARMIADVSKSDKIVVEKSTVPVKFLLSKLNKINCERML
;
A
#
# COMPACT_ATOMS: atom_id res chain seq x y z
N MET A 1 6.92 11.55 -15.17
CA MET A 1 7.14 11.63 -13.71
C MET A 1 6.67 10.30 -13.14
N VAL A 2 7.49 9.61 -12.36
CA VAL A 2 7.13 8.28 -11.82
C VAL A 2 6.10 8.44 -10.71
N LYS A 3 5.05 7.61 -10.73
CA LYS A 3 3.97 7.59 -9.74
C LYS A 3 3.97 6.27 -8.95
N ILE A 4 3.97 6.40 -7.63
CA ILE A 4 3.83 5.29 -6.69
C ILE A 4 2.46 5.37 -6.01
N CYS A 5 1.71 4.27 -6.05
CA CYS A 5 0.50 4.08 -5.23
C CYS A 5 0.79 3.05 -4.15
N CYS A 6 0.41 3.31 -2.91
CA CYS A 6 0.51 2.35 -1.81
C CYS A 6 -0.88 2.08 -1.24
N ILE A 7 -1.37 0.84 -1.43
CA ILE A 7 -2.62 0.37 -0.84
C ILE A 7 -2.34 -0.03 0.61
N GLY A 8 -2.92 0.73 1.54
CA GLY A 8 -2.83 0.54 2.98
C GLY A 8 -2.11 1.68 3.68
N ALA A 9 -2.87 2.56 4.35
CA ALA A 9 -2.35 3.69 5.12
C ALA A 9 -2.02 3.31 6.58
N GLY A 10 -1.57 2.07 6.79
CA GLY A 10 -1.25 1.50 8.11
C GLY A 10 0.17 1.84 8.60
N TYR A 11 0.66 1.06 9.57
CA TYR A 11 1.99 1.21 10.17
C TYR A 11 3.15 0.92 9.22
N VAL A 12 2.93 0.13 8.17
CA VAL A 12 3.98 -0.20 7.19
C VAL A 12 3.93 0.77 6.02
N GLY A 13 2.80 0.84 5.30
CA GLY A 13 2.66 1.68 4.11
C GLY A 13 2.89 3.17 4.37
N GLY A 14 2.28 3.75 5.43
CA GLY A 14 2.40 5.18 5.72
C GLY A 14 3.85 5.65 5.91
N PRO A 15 4.59 5.12 6.91
CA PRO A 15 5.98 5.50 7.15
C PRO A 15 6.91 5.20 5.97
N THR A 16 6.76 4.04 5.32
CA THR A 16 7.59 3.67 4.15
C THR A 16 7.44 4.70 3.03
N MET A 17 6.19 5.06 2.70
CA MET A 17 5.91 6.02 1.64
C MET A 17 6.31 7.45 2.01
N ALA A 18 6.21 7.83 3.29
CA ALA A 18 6.68 9.13 3.76
C ALA A 18 8.20 9.30 3.56
N VAL A 19 8.98 8.25 3.87
CA VAL A 19 10.44 8.27 3.65
C VAL A 19 10.78 8.26 2.16
N ILE A 20 10.08 7.49 1.33
CA ILE A 20 10.27 7.51 -0.13
C ILE A 20 10.00 8.91 -0.68
N ALA A 21 8.89 9.54 -0.30
CA ALA A 21 8.57 10.89 -0.75
C ALA A 21 9.65 11.92 -0.33
N LEU A 22 10.19 11.80 0.89
CA LEU A 22 11.26 12.68 1.37
C LEU A 22 12.58 12.49 0.60
N LYS A 23 12.96 11.23 0.34
CA LYS A 23 14.24 10.90 -0.30
C LYS A 23 14.19 10.99 -1.83
N CYS A 24 13.00 10.96 -2.42
CA CYS A 24 12.79 11.02 -3.87
C CYS A 24 11.79 12.14 -4.23
N PRO A 25 12.19 13.43 -4.17
CA PRO A 25 11.28 14.55 -4.41
C PRO A 25 10.66 14.60 -5.82
N SER A 26 11.27 13.92 -6.80
CA SER A 26 10.77 13.82 -8.18
C SER A 26 9.73 12.71 -8.38
N ILE A 27 9.44 11.92 -7.35
CA ILE A 27 8.44 10.85 -7.39
C ILE A 27 7.18 11.33 -6.67
N GLU A 28 6.03 11.14 -7.31
CA GLU A 28 4.73 11.35 -6.70
C GLU A 28 4.29 10.08 -5.97
N VAL A 29 3.90 10.22 -4.70
CA VAL A 29 3.55 9.11 -3.82
C VAL A 29 2.13 9.31 -3.28
N ALA A 30 1.24 8.41 -3.64
CA ALA A 30 -0.12 8.36 -3.12
C ALA A 30 -0.31 7.16 -2.18
N VAL A 31 -0.61 7.42 -0.91
CA VAL A 31 -1.01 6.42 0.06
C VAL A 31 -2.54 6.37 0.09
N VAL A 32 -3.10 5.22 -0.29
CA VAL A 32 -4.54 5.03 -0.40
C VAL A 32 -5.07 4.03 0.61
N ASP A 33 -6.28 4.26 1.12
CA ASP A 33 -6.96 3.35 2.03
C ASP A 33 -8.48 3.49 1.89
N ILE A 34 -9.18 2.37 2.04
CA ILE A 34 -10.65 2.35 2.04
C ILE A 34 -11.23 3.02 3.30
N SER A 35 -10.43 3.10 4.38
CA SER A 35 -10.83 3.76 5.61
C SER A 35 -10.70 5.28 5.46
N VAL A 36 -11.83 5.93 5.19
CA VAL A 36 -11.93 7.40 5.12
C VAL A 36 -11.43 8.03 6.42
N SER A 37 -11.82 7.50 7.58
CA SER A 37 -11.37 8.01 8.88
C SER A 37 -9.85 7.95 9.04
N ARG A 38 -9.20 6.87 8.58
CA ARG A 38 -7.74 6.75 8.57
C ARG A 38 -7.10 7.79 7.68
N ILE A 39 -7.59 7.96 6.45
CA ILE A 39 -7.05 8.97 5.52
C ILE A 39 -7.23 10.39 6.05
N THR A 40 -8.39 10.71 6.63
CA THR A 40 -8.62 12.00 7.28
C THR A 40 -7.59 12.23 8.40
N ALA A 41 -7.34 11.23 9.23
CA ALA A 41 -6.32 11.31 10.29
C ALA A 41 -4.88 11.37 9.75
N ARG A 42 -4.60 10.89 8.53
CA ARG A 42 -3.29 11.10 7.88
C ARG A 42 -3.10 12.50 7.33
N ASN A 43 -4.20 13.19 7.05
CA ASN A 43 -4.21 14.56 6.56
C ASN A 43 -4.34 15.60 7.69
N SER A 44 -4.62 15.20 8.94
CA SER A 44 -4.64 16.11 10.09
C SER A 44 -3.24 16.53 10.55
N ASP A 45 -3.17 17.58 11.35
CA ASP A 45 -1.91 18.11 11.90
C ASP A 45 -1.26 17.18 12.93
N GLN A 46 -2.06 16.29 13.53
CA GLN A 46 -1.60 15.24 14.43
C GLN A 46 -1.78 13.88 13.77
N LEU A 47 -0.67 13.17 13.53
CA LEU A 47 -0.72 11.81 13.00
C LEU A 47 -1.10 10.81 14.10
N PRO A 48 -2.01 9.86 13.83
CA PRO A 48 -2.45 8.86 14.82
C PRO A 48 -1.41 7.76 15.09
N ILE A 49 -0.33 7.71 14.30
CA ILE A 49 0.81 6.82 14.55
C ILE A 49 1.93 7.64 15.16
N TYR A 50 2.38 7.21 16.33
CA TYR A 50 3.61 7.72 16.93
C TYR A 50 4.79 6.86 16.48
N GLU A 51 5.67 7.48 15.68
CA GLU A 51 7.00 6.99 15.37
C GLU A 51 7.97 8.17 15.48
N PRO A 52 9.10 8.05 16.19
CA PRO A 52 10.04 9.16 16.36
C PRO A 52 10.46 9.77 15.02
N GLY A 53 10.17 11.07 14.82
CA GLY A 53 10.51 11.82 13.61
C GLY A 53 9.57 11.66 12.41
N LEU A 54 8.55 10.78 12.47
CA LEU A 54 7.64 10.57 11.35
C LEU A 54 6.81 11.81 11.01
N ASP A 55 6.37 12.55 12.04
CA ASP A 55 5.56 13.76 11.87
C ASP A 55 6.28 14.83 11.05
N ASP A 56 7.57 15.05 11.33
CA ASP A 56 8.42 15.99 10.59
C ASP A 56 8.60 15.57 9.14
N VAL A 57 8.81 14.27 8.89
CA VAL A 57 8.96 13.71 7.53
C VAL A 57 7.68 13.93 6.72
N VAL A 58 6.52 13.59 7.30
CA VAL A 58 5.22 13.75 6.64
C VAL A 58 4.94 15.21 6.36
N LYS A 59 5.15 16.11 7.33
CA LYS A 59 4.93 17.57 7.17
C LYS A 59 5.77 18.16 6.04
N GLN A 60 7.00 17.69 5.83
CA GLN A 60 7.87 18.19 4.76
C GLN A 60 7.43 17.79 3.34
N CYS A 61 6.71 16.67 3.21
CA CYS A 61 6.39 16.08 1.89
C CYS A 61 4.90 16.16 1.55
N ARG A 62 4.01 16.17 2.56
CA ARG A 62 2.56 16.14 2.39
C ARG A 62 2.09 17.36 1.61
N GLY A 63 1.31 17.12 0.56
CA GLY A 63 0.81 18.17 -0.33
C GLY A 63 1.82 18.65 -1.38
N ARG A 64 3.08 18.20 -1.32
CA ARG A 64 4.09 18.46 -2.36
C ARG A 64 4.22 17.28 -3.31
N ASN A 65 4.62 16.13 -2.76
CA ASN A 65 4.74 14.88 -3.51
C ASN A 65 4.24 13.66 -2.72
N LEU A 66 3.77 13.84 -1.48
CA LEU A 66 3.09 12.82 -0.69
C LEU A 66 1.61 13.18 -0.53
N PHE A 67 0.73 12.24 -0.86
CA PHE A 67 -0.73 12.44 -0.80
C PHE A 67 -1.41 11.27 -0.09
N PHE A 68 -2.38 11.56 0.78
CA PHE A 68 -3.26 10.56 1.38
C PHE A 68 -4.66 10.70 0.79
N ARG A 69 -5.21 9.59 0.29
CA ARG A 69 -6.37 9.56 -0.62
C ARG A 69 -7.26 8.34 -0.39
N THR A 70 -8.54 8.45 -0.75
CA THR A 70 -9.53 7.36 -0.59
C THR A 70 -9.93 6.72 -1.92
N ASP A 71 -9.66 7.39 -3.04
CA ASP A 71 -9.91 6.95 -4.41
C ASP A 71 -8.82 5.98 -4.88
N VAL A 72 -8.89 4.75 -4.34
CA VAL A 72 -7.92 3.67 -4.56
C VAL A 72 -7.74 3.36 -6.05
N GLU A 73 -8.84 3.07 -6.76
CA GLU A 73 -8.79 2.62 -8.16
C GLU A 73 -8.13 3.67 -9.06
N LYS A 74 -8.48 4.94 -8.90
CA LYS A 74 -7.88 6.03 -9.67
C LYS A 74 -6.35 6.07 -9.50
N HIS A 75 -5.86 5.99 -8.27
CA HIS A 75 -4.42 6.08 -8.01
C HIS A 75 -3.68 4.80 -8.43
N VAL A 76 -4.34 3.65 -8.41
CA VAL A 76 -3.79 2.41 -8.98
C VAL A 76 -3.72 2.49 -10.51
N PHE A 77 -4.75 3.02 -11.17
CA PHE A 77 -4.78 3.24 -12.61
C PHE A 77 -3.60 4.10 -13.07
N GLU A 78 -3.34 5.20 -12.36
CA GLU A 78 -2.30 6.18 -12.70
C GLU A 78 -0.87 5.77 -12.32
N ALA A 79 -0.69 4.78 -11.43
CA ALA A 79 0.62 4.44 -10.89
C ALA A 79 1.48 3.58 -11.82
N ASP A 80 2.79 3.79 -11.78
CA ASP A 80 3.79 2.91 -12.40
C ASP A 80 4.16 1.76 -11.45
N ILE A 81 4.16 2.04 -10.14
CA ILE A 81 4.49 1.08 -9.08
C ILE A 81 3.37 1.06 -8.03
N VAL A 82 2.89 -0.13 -7.68
CA VAL A 82 1.83 -0.32 -6.67
C VAL A 82 2.35 -1.16 -5.51
N PHE A 83 2.50 -0.53 -4.34
CA PHE A 83 2.75 -1.23 -3.08
C PHE A 83 1.45 -1.77 -2.50
N VAL A 84 1.47 -3.01 -2.04
CA VAL A 84 0.37 -3.64 -1.31
C VAL A 84 0.81 -3.89 0.12
N SER A 85 0.32 -3.07 1.05
CA SER A 85 0.63 -3.07 2.48
C SER A 85 -0.65 -3.23 3.31
N VAL A 86 -1.43 -4.26 3.00
CA VAL A 86 -2.68 -4.60 3.70
C VAL A 86 -2.43 -5.60 4.83
N ASN A 87 -3.37 -5.67 5.77
CA ASN A 87 -3.29 -6.64 6.86
C ASN A 87 -3.52 -8.06 6.34
N THR A 88 -2.77 -9.01 6.88
CA THR A 88 -2.97 -10.46 6.67
C THR A 88 -3.16 -11.13 8.03
N PRO A 89 -4.35 -10.98 8.65
CA PRO A 89 -4.59 -11.51 10.00
C PRO A 89 -4.47 -13.04 10.00
N THR A 90 -4.27 -13.65 11.17
CA THR A 90 -4.30 -15.11 11.27
C THR A 90 -5.71 -15.63 10.99
N LYS A 91 -5.82 -16.70 10.19
CA LYS A 91 -7.10 -17.37 9.91
C LYS A 91 -7.71 -17.86 11.21
N THR A 92 -9.00 -17.61 11.41
CA THR A 92 -9.74 -18.06 12.61
C THR A 92 -10.47 -19.39 12.38
N GLN A 93 -10.63 -19.81 11.13
CA GLN A 93 -11.37 -21.03 10.76
C GLN A 93 -10.78 -21.72 9.52
N GLY A 94 -11.11 -23.01 9.36
CA GLY A 94 -10.71 -23.84 8.22
C GLY A 94 -9.25 -24.34 8.30
N LEU A 95 -8.73 -24.82 7.17
CA LEU A 95 -7.36 -25.34 7.10
C LEU A 95 -6.35 -24.24 7.49
N GLY A 96 -5.50 -24.54 8.48
CA GLY A 96 -4.51 -23.61 9.00
C GLY A 96 -5.07 -22.56 9.97
N ALA A 97 -6.25 -22.76 10.56
CA ALA A 97 -6.75 -21.91 11.64
C ALA A 97 -5.70 -21.73 12.75
N ASP A 98 -5.64 -20.52 13.30
CA ASP A 98 -4.73 -20.04 14.34
C ASP A 98 -3.24 -20.06 13.98
N LYS A 99 -2.88 -20.43 12.74
CA LYS A 99 -1.49 -20.57 12.30
C LYS A 99 -1.18 -19.91 10.96
N ALA A 100 -2.08 -20.01 10.00
CA ALA A 100 -1.90 -19.50 8.65
C ALA A 100 -2.43 -18.06 8.54
N ALA A 101 -1.79 -17.26 7.68
CA ALA A 101 -2.29 -15.94 7.34
C ALA A 101 -3.52 -16.03 6.43
N ASP A 102 -4.49 -15.16 6.67
CA ASP A 102 -5.61 -14.87 5.79
C ASP A 102 -5.16 -13.86 4.73
N LEU A 103 -5.18 -14.29 3.48
CA LEU A 103 -4.74 -13.51 2.33
C LEU A 103 -5.92 -12.80 1.62
N THR A 104 -7.13 -12.85 2.18
CA THR A 104 -8.35 -12.31 1.55
C THR A 104 -8.17 -10.86 1.09
N TYR A 105 -7.63 -9.99 1.95
CA TYR A 105 -7.43 -8.57 1.62
C TYR A 105 -6.38 -8.37 0.53
N TRP A 106 -5.32 -9.17 0.55
CA TRP A 106 -4.27 -9.11 -0.45
C TRP A 106 -4.78 -9.59 -1.82
N GLU A 107 -5.54 -10.69 -1.85
CA GLU A 107 -6.13 -11.21 -3.07
C GLU A 107 -7.16 -10.25 -3.66
N SER A 108 -7.95 -9.59 -2.80
CA SER A 108 -8.86 -8.53 -3.21
C SER A 108 -8.12 -7.35 -3.82
N ALA A 109 -7.02 -6.90 -3.21
CA ALA A 109 -6.19 -5.83 -3.76
C ALA A 109 -5.58 -6.22 -5.10
N ALA A 110 -5.04 -7.44 -5.22
CA ALA A 110 -4.42 -7.93 -6.44
C ALA A 110 -5.43 -8.06 -7.60
N ARG A 111 -6.65 -8.52 -7.34
CA ARG A 111 -7.74 -8.55 -8.33
C ARG A 111 -8.13 -7.15 -8.79
N MET A 112 -8.33 -6.22 -7.86
CA MET A 112 -8.64 -4.83 -8.20
C MET A 112 -7.53 -4.17 -9.03
N ILE A 113 -6.26 -4.41 -8.67
CA ILE A 113 -5.13 -3.94 -9.49
C ILE A 113 -5.24 -4.50 -10.92
N ALA A 114 -5.54 -5.78 -11.07
CA ALA A 114 -5.67 -6.42 -12.38
C ALA A 114 -6.82 -5.82 -13.22
N ASP A 115 -7.97 -5.56 -12.60
CA ASP A 115 -9.16 -5.06 -13.29
C ASP A 115 -8.98 -3.60 -13.77
N VAL A 116 -8.31 -2.79 -12.94
CA VAL A 116 -8.13 -1.36 -13.15
C VAL A 116 -6.92 -1.06 -14.04
N SER A 117 -5.87 -1.87 -14.01
CA SER A 117 -4.63 -1.61 -14.77
C SER A 117 -4.85 -1.70 -16.28
N LYS A 118 -4.46 -0.65 -17.00
CA LYS A 118 -4.45 -0.59 -18.48
C LYS A 118 -3.05 -0.50 -19.09
N SER A 119 -2.03 -0.38 -18.25
CA SER A 119 -0.62 -0.33 -18.61
C SER A 119 0.15 -1.32 -17.74
N ASP A 120 1.38 -1.63 -18.14
CA ASP A 120 2.31 -2.39 -17.31
C ASP A 120 2.57 -1.66 -15.99
N LYS A 121 2.66 -2.42 -14.91
CA LYS A 121 2.92 -1.93 -13.56
C LYS A 121 3.82 -2.89 -12.81
N ILE A 122 4.65 -2.36 -11.92
CA ILE A 122 5.37 -3.15 -10.93
C ILE A 122 4.52 -3.20 -9.67
N VAL A 123 4.10 -4.39 -9.25
CA VAL A 123 3.45 -4.56 -7.96
C VAL A 123 4.53 -4.95 -6.94
N VAL A 124 4.44 -4.46 -5.72
CA VAL A 124 5.39 -4.76 -4.64
C VAL A 124 4.60 -5.18 -3.41
N GLU A 125 4.85 -6.39 -2.92
CA GLU A 125 4.27 -6.81 -1.65
C GLU A 125 5.13 -6.27 -0.51
N LYS A 126 4.48 -5.62 0.46
CA LYS A 126 5.18 -5.16 1.66
C LYS A 126 4.39 -5.52 2.91
N SER A 127 4.91 -6.48 3.65
CA SER A 127 4.45 -6.84 5.00
C SER A 127 5.61 -6.98 5.98
N THR A 128 5.27 -7.17 7.25
CA THR A 128 6.22 -7.52 8.34
C THR A 128 6.40 -9.03 8.49
N VAL A 129 5.52 -9.83 7.86
CA VAL A 129 5.55 -11.30 7.91
C VAL A 129 5.39 -11.82 6.47
N PRO A 130 6.50 -12.03 5.75
CA PRO A 130 6.42 -12.52 4.38
C PRO A 130 5.93 -13.96 4.36
N VAL A 131 4.71 -14.18 3.86
CA VAL A 131 4.12 -15.52 3.73
C VAL A 131 4.54 -16.09 2.38
N LYS A 132 5.37 -17.16 2.37
CA LYS A 132 5.89 -17.83 1.16
C LYS A 132 4.83 -18.16 0.09
N PHE A 133 3.55 -18.26 0.48
CA PHE A 133 2.44 -18.59 -0.42
C PHE A 133 2.10 -17.48 -1.42
N LEU A 134 2.46 -16.23 -1.15
CA LEU A 134 2.15 -15.06 -1.99
C LEU A 134 2.73 -15.18 -3.41
N LEU A 135 3.97 -15.66 -3.54
CA LEU A 135 4.63 -15.87 -4.85
C LEU A 135 3.87 -16.83 -5.76
N SER A 136 3.18 -17.85 -5.21
CA SER A 136 2.47 -18.84 -6.01
C SER A 136 1.16 -18.34 -6.64
N LYS A 137 0.54 -17.29 -6.07
CA LYS A 137 -0.72 -16.73 -6.57
C LYS A 137 -0.53 -15.64 -7.63
N LEU A 138 0.69 -15.10 -7.75
CA LEU A 138 0.99 -13.98 -8.63
C LEU A 138 1.02 -14.33 -10.11
N ASN A 139 1.48 -15.52 -10.47
CA ASN A 139 1.49 -15.98 -11.86
C ASN A 139 0.10 -16.15 -12.49
N LYS A 140 -0.99 -15.97 -11.73
CA LYS A 140 -2.37 -16.04 -12.22
C LYS A 140 -2.99 -14.67 -12.53
N ILE A 141 -2.32 -13.60 -12.15
CA ILE A 141 -2.79 -12.24 -12.35
C ILE A 141 -1.78 -11.64 -13.33
N ASN A 142 -2.21 -11.27 -14.55
CA ASN A 142 -1.38 -10.75 -15.65
C ASN A 142 -0.56 -9.51 -15.26
N CYS A 143 0.46 -9.68 -14.42
CA CYS A 143 1.32 -8.65 -13.87
C CYS A 143 2.73 -9.21 -13.96
N GLU A 144 3.46 -8.83 -15.02
CA GLU A 144 4.65 -9.55 -15.48
C GLU A 144 5.89 -9.41 -14.59
N ARG A 145 5.85 -8.66 -13.48
CA ARG A 145 6.95 -8.64 -12.51
C ARG A 145 6.49 -8.08 -11.17
N MET A 146 6.46 -8.96 -10.17
CA MET A 146 6.35 -8.58 -8.76
C MET A 146 7.69 -8.88 -8.08
N LEU A 147 8.33 -7.84 -7.52
CA LEU A 147 9.58 -7.93 -6.76
C LEU A 147 9.29 -7.90 -5.25
#